data_AF-A0A4Q3W4E5-F1
#
_entry.id   AF-A0A4Q3W4E5-F1
#
_cell.length_a   1.000
_cell.length_b   1.000
_cell.length_c   1.000
_cell.angle_alpha   90.00
_cell.angle_beta   90.00
_cell.angle_gamma   90.00
#
_symmetry.space_group_name_H-M   'P 1'
#
loop_
_entity.id
_entity.type
_entity.pdbx_description
1 polymer ?
#
loop_
_entity_poly.entity_id
_entity_poly.type
_entity_poly.pdbx_seq_one_letter_code
_entity_poly.pdbx_strand_id
1 'polypeptide(L)'
;MWRKTFIASVSGSRLSYNATRRKGNVFSCYSRAPGKFRLALDTIAPKINMSKAIEGKWITKEKFISATISDNLSGIKTYNAFLNGNWVLFEFDSKSKRITHWFTWDDYLVDGRN
;
A
#
# COMPACT_ATOMS: atom_id res chain seq x y z
N MET A 1 -2.55 -7.82 -13.58
CA MET A 1 -1.11 -7.58 -13.28
C MET A 1 -0.91 -6.09 -13.02
N TRP A 2 -0.52 -5.68 -11.82
CA TRP A 2 -0.16 -4.29 -11.54
C TRP A 2 1.20 -3.99 -12.18
N ARG A 3 1.26 -3.05 -13.11
CA ARG A 3 2.50 -2.61 -13.78
C ARG A 3 2.54 -1.09 -13.80
N LYS A 4 3.54 -0.50 -13.17
CA LYS A 4 3.74 0.95 -13.16
C LYS A 4 5.13 1.26 -13.72
N THR A 5 5.18 2.00 -14.82
CA THR A 5 6.45 2.48 -15.38
C THR A 5 6.80 3.83 -14.77
N PHE A 6 8.04 4.01 -14.33
CA PHE A 6 8.54 5.25 -13.75
C PHE A 6 9.99 5.52 -14.18
N ILE A 7 10.45 6.76 -14.02
CA ILE A 7 11.84 7.15 -14.22
C ILE A 7 12.62 6.84 -12.94
N ALA A 8 13.59 5.93 -13.04
CA ALA A 8 14.49 5.58 -11.95
C ALA A 8 15.83 6.31 -12.08
N SER A 9 16.36 6.83 -10.98
CA SER A 9 17.77 7.26 -10.93
C SER A 9 18.65 6.05 -10.73
N VAL A 10 19.79 6.01 -11.42
CA VAL A 10 20.74 4.91 -11.38
C VAL A 10 21.97 5.35 -10.58
N SER A 11 22.25 4.65 -9.48
CA SER A 11 23.47 4.81 -8.69
C SER A 11 24.13 3.45 -8.51
N GLY A 12 25.14 3.17 -9.33
CA GLY A 12 25.72 1.83 -9.44
C GLY A 12 24.65 0.80 -9.86
N SER A 13 24.45 -0.23 -9.02
CA SER A 13 23.41 -1.25 -9.20
C SER A 13 22.04 -0.86 -8.62
N ARG A 14 21.96 0.22 -7.85
CA ARG A 14 20.73 0.65 -7.18
C ARG A 14 19.87 1.53 -8.10
N LEU A 15 18.57 1.26 -8.06
CA LEU A 15 17.55 2.12 -8.64
C LEU A 15 16.76 2.80 -7.52
N SER A 16 16.58 4.11 -7.65
CA SER A 16 15.66 4.85 -6.80
C SER A 16 14.47 5.35 -7.61
N TYR A 17 13.29 5.28 -7.00
CA TYR A 17 12.06 5.80 -7.59
C TYR A 17 12.08 7.33 -7.65
N ASN A 18 11.74 7.90 -8.82
CA ASN A 18 11.35 9.30 -8.93
C ASN A 18 9.87 9.41 -9.22
N ALA A 19 9.23 10.38 -8.57
CA ALA A 19 7.86 10.75 -8.89
C ALA A 19 7.76 11.14 -10.38
N THR A 20 7.10 10.29 -11.15
CA THR A 20 7.04 10.39 -12.61
C THR A 20 5.63 10.76 -13.04
N ARG A 21 5.51 11.84 -13.80
CA ARG A 21 4.29 12.21 -14.52
C ARG A 21 4.34 11.58 -15.91
N ARG A 22 3.21 10.99 -16.33
CA ARG A 22 3.05 10.43 -17.68
C ARG A 22 1.98 11.21 -18.43
N LYS A 23 2.29 11.65 -19.65
CA LYS A 23 1.32 12.20 -20.61
C LYS A 23 1.49 11.48 -21.94
N GLY A 24 0.62 10.53 -22.24
CA GLY A 24 0.76 9.63 -23.39
C GLY A 24 2.05 8.80 -23.29
N ASN A 25 2.98 9.06 -24.21
CA ASN A 25 4.29 8.39 -24.30
C ASN A 25 5.43 9.20 -23.66
N VAL A 26 5.13 10.38 -23.11
CA VAL A 26 6.14 11.22 -22.45
C VAL A 26 6.12 10.96 -20.95
N PHE A 27 7.30 10.66 -20.41
CA PHE A 27 7.56 10.52 -18.98
C PHE A 27 8.43 11.69 -18.52
N SER A 28 8.04 12.36 -17.43
CA SER A 28 8.80 13.47 -16.86
C SER A 28 8.90 13.36 -15.34
N CYS A 29 10.04 13.78 -14.78
CA CYS A 29 10.28 13.85 -13.35
C CYS A 29 11.18 15.05 -13.01
N TYR A 30 11.12 15.53 -11.77
CA TYR A 30 12.07 16.50 -11.23
C TYR A 30 13.17 15.75 -10.47
N SER A 31 14.44 16.05 -10.76
CA SER A 31 15.58 15.53 -10.01
C SER A 31 16.31 16.68 -9.32
N ARG A 32 16.79 16.43 -8.09
CA ARG A 32 17.63 17.38 -7.33
C ARG A 32 19.11 17.30 -7.70
N ALA A 33 19.53 16.23 -8.40
CA ALA A 33 20.91 15.99 -8.79
C ALA A 33 20.99 15.52 -10.25
N PRO A 34 22.05 15.90 -10.97
CA PRO A 34 22.35 15.30 -12.27
C PRO A 34 22.73 13.83 -12.10
N GLY A 35 22.54 13.02 -13.14
CA GLY A 35 22.86 11.60 -13.08
C GLY A 35 22.32 10.80 -14.26
N LYS A 36 22.45 9.47 -14.13
CA LYS A 36 21.89 8.53 -15.11
C LYS A 36 20.47 8.17 -14.70
N PHE A 37 19.57 8.18 -15.68
CA PHE A 37 18.17 7.82 -15.48
C PHE A 37 17.76 6.75 -16.49
N ARG A 38 16.81 5.90 -16.11
CA ARG A 38 16.19 4.93 -17.03
C ARG A 38 14.72 4.75 -16.72
N LEU A 39 13.95 4.29 -17.70
CA LEU A 39 12.60 3.78 -17.44
C LEU A 39 12.70 2.42 -16.76
N ALA A 40 12.11 2.32 -15.58
CA ALA A 40 11.99 1.09 -14.82
C ALA A 40 10.51 0.67 -14.76
N LEU A 41 10.29 -0.64 -14.75
CA LEU A 41 8.98 -1.23 -14.57
C LEU A 41 8.87 -1.72 -13.12
N ASP A 42 7.90 -1.20 -12.39
CA ASP A 42 7.49 -1.77 -11.11
C ASP A 42 6.53 -2.94 -11.39
N THR A 43 6.95 -4.15 -11.04
CA THR A 43 6.19 -5.40 -11.19
C THR A 43 5.88 -6.07 -9.86
N ILE A 44 6.38 -5.51 -8.76
CA ILE A 44 6.24 -6.12 -7.44
C ILE A 44 5.00 -5.53 -6.80
N ALA A 45 3.98 -6.36 -6.59
CA ALA A 45 2.81 -5.91 -5.85
C ALA A 45 3.17 -5.63 -4.38
N PRO A 46 2.54 -4.62 -3.75
CA PRO A 46 2.70 -4.39 -2.32
C PRO A 46 2.23 -5.64 -1.56
N LYS A 47 2.93 -5.97 -0.48
CA LYS A 47 2.61 -7.12 0.37
C LYS A 47 1.82 -6.65 1.60
N ILE A 48 0.71 -7.32 1.87
CA ILE A 48 -0.08 -7.14 3.08
C ILE A 48 0.09 -8.39 3.93
N ASN A 49 0.59 -8.24 5.15
CA ASN A 49 0.72 -9.32 6.12
C ASN A 49 -0.18 -9.01 7.33
N MET A 50 -1.14 -9.88 7.60
CA MET A 50 -1.92 -9.84 8.84
C MET A 50 -1.36 -10.86 9.82
N SER A 51 -1.10 -10.43 11.06
CA SER A 51 -0.63 -11.32 12.13
C SER A 51 -1.73 -12.26 12.64
N LYS A 52 -2.99 -11.83 12.58
CA LYS A 52 -4.17 -12.65 12.87
C LYS A 52 -5.04 -12.75 11.62
N ALA A 53 -5.24 -13.96 11.10
CA ALA A 53 -6.21 -14.21 10.05
C ALA A 53 -7.63 -13.99 10.61
N ILE A 54 -8.34 -13.02 10.04
CA ILE A 54 -9.73 -12.64 10.37
C ILE A 54 -10.75 -13.28 9.43
N GLU A 55 -10.29 -13.82 8.30
CA GLU A 55 -11.12 -14.53 7.32
C GLU A 55 -11.75 -15.78 7.96
N GLY A 56 -13.05 -15.91 7.79
CA GLY A 56 -13.94 -16.94 8.32
C GLY A 56 -14.29 -16.81 9.81
N LYS A 57 -13.80 -15.79 10.53
CA LYS A 57 -13.85 -15.75 11.99
C LYS A 57 -14.74 -14.66 12.56
N TRP A 58 -15.39 -15.01 13.67
CA TRP A 58 -16.08 -14.05 14.53
C TRP A 58 -15.04 -13.22 15.29
N ILE A 59 -14.93 -11.95 14.92
CA ILE A 59 -13.96 -11.00 15.50
C ILE A 59 -14.56 -10.21 16.67
N THR A 60 -15.75 -10.60 17.15
CA THR A 60 -16.58 -9.89 18.15
C THR A 60 -15.90 -9.64 19.50
N LYS A 61 -14.76 -10.30 19.79
CA LYS A 61 -13.99 -10.11 21.02
C LYS A 61 -12.74 -9.24 20.85
N GLU A 62 -12.30 -8.99 19.62
CA GLU A 62 -11.11 -8.17 19.37
C GLU A 62 -11.51 -6.70 19.31
N LYS A 63 -10.67 -5.82 19.86
CA LYS A 63 -10.92 -4.36 19.86
C LYS A 63 -10.44 -3.65 18.61
N PHE A 64 -9.54 -4.30 17.86
CA PHE A 64 -8.94 -3.74 16.65
C PHE A 64 -8.44 -4.86 15.74
N ILE A 65 -8.25 -4.52 14.47
CA ILE A 65 -7.52 -5.33 13.49
C ILE A 65 -6.31 -4.54 13.01
N SER A 66 -5.22 -5.25 12.75
CA SER A 66 -4.00 -4.63 12.24
C SER A 66 -3.31 -5.49 11.21
N ALA A 67 -2.74 -4.83 10.21
CA ALA A 67 -1.95 -5.45 9.15
C ALA A 67 -0.69 -4.62 8.90
N THR A 68 0.40 -5.29 8.51
CA THR A 68 1.60 -4.61 8.02
C THR A 68 1.54 -4.57 6.50
N ILE A 69 1.65 -3.37 5.92
CA ILE A 69 1.72 -3.20 4.46
C ILE A 69 3.12 -2.72 4.09
N SER A 70 3.79 -3.45 3.21
CA SER A 70 5.11 -3.08 2.71
C SER A 70 5.15 -3.03 1.19
N ASP A 71 5.79 -1.99 0.68
CA ASP A 71 6.15 -1.85 -0.73
C ASP A 71 7.66 -1.65 -0.85
N ASN A 72 8.25 -2.21 -1.91
CA ASN A 72 9.69 -2.27 -2.10
C ASN A 72 10.24 -1.12 -2.95
N LEU A 73 9.40 -0.37 -3.66
CA LEU A 73 9.85 0.53 -4.73
C LEU A 73 9.12 1.87 -4.74
N SER A 74 7.82 1.87 -5.05
CA SER A 74 7.07 3.10 -5.34
C SER A 74 6.15 3.56 -4.22
N GLY A 75 6.12 2.83 -3.11
CA GLY A 75 5.30 3.09 -1.94
C GLY A 75 3.84 2.70 -2.15
N ILE A 76 3.07 2.75 -1.07
CA ILE A 76 1.62 2.49 -1.09
C ILE A 76 0.91 3.83 -1.21
N LYS A 77 0.22 4.06 -2.33
CA LYS A 77 -0.51 5.31 -2.56
C LYS A 77 -1.89 5.32 -1.87
N THR A 78 -2.57 4.19 -1.95
CA THR A 78 -3.95 4.01 -1.47
C THR A 78 -4.12 2.56 -1.04
N TYR A 79 -4.88 2.34 0.01
CA TYR A 79 -5.40 1.03 0.39
C TYR A 79 -6.89 1.18 0.66
N ASN A 80 -7.66 0.15 0.35
CA ASN A 80 -9.07 0.06 0.70
C ASN A 80 -9.23 -1.20 1.54
N ALA A 81 -9.94 -1.08 2.65
CA ALA A 81 -10.26 -2.19 3.51
C ALA A 81 -11.77 -2.30 3.65
N PHE A 82 -12.25 -3.53 3.70
CA PHE A 82 -13.67 -3.84 3.78
C PHE A 82 -13.89 -4.83 4.91
N LEU A 83 -14.89 -4.57 5.74
CA LEU A 83 -15.37 -5.46 6.78
C LEU A 83 -16.82 -5.81 6.45
N ASN A 84 -17.12 -7.10 6.27
CA ASN A 84 -18.45 -7.57 5.86
C ASN A 84 -19.03 -6.79 4.64
N GLY A 85 -18.18 -6.41 3.69
CA GLY A 85 -18.57 -5.65 2.50
C GLY A 85 -18.66 -4.13 2.65
N ASN A 86 -18.58 -3.60 3.88
CA ASN A 86 -18.59 -2.17 4.15
C ASN A 86 -17.17 -1.61 4.18
N TRP A 87 -16.96 -0.46 3.54
CA TRP A 87 -15.66 0.22 3.59
C TRP A 87 -15.37 0.73 5.00
N VAL A 88 -14.17 0.47 5.49
CA VAL A 88 -13.72 0.93 6.81
C VAL A 88 -12.40 1.69 6.70
N LEU A 89 -12.26 2.72 7.53
CA LEU A 89 -11.05 3.54 7.58
C LEU A 89 -10.01 2.89 8.50
N PHE A 90 -8.79 2.73 8.00
CA PHE A 90 -7.63 2.37 8.81
C PHE A 90 -6.76 3.60 9.06
N GLU A 91 -6.09 3.61 10.20
CA GLU A 91 -5.01 4.52 10.54
C GLU A 91 -3.69 3.93 10.06
N PHE A 92 -2.83 4.73 9.43
CA PHE A 92 -1.52 4.30 8.95
C PHE A 92 -0.37 4.86 9.80
N ASP A 93 0.41 3.96 10.41
CA ASP A 93 1.68 4.26 11.04
C ASP A 93 2.83 4.02 10.05
N SER A 94 3.47 5.10 9.62
CA SER A 94 4.57 5.09 8.65
C SER A 94 5.88 4.51 9.20
N LYS A 95 6.09 4.55 10.52
CA LYS A 95 7.30 4.05 11.18
C LYS A 95 7.26 2.54 11.30
N SER A 96 6.12 1.98 11.70
CA SER A 96 5.92 0.53 11.81
C SER A 96 5.34 -0.11 10.54
N LYS A 97 4.99 0.70 9.53
CA LYS A 97 4.31 0.27 8.30
C LYS A 97 3.00 -0.48 8.59
N ARG A 98 2.34 -0.12 9.69
CA ARG A 98 1.17 -0.82 10.21
C ARG A 98 -0.08 0.00 9.91
N ILE A 99 -1.08 -0.65 9.33
CA ILE A 99 -2.45 -0.14 9.30
C ILE A 99 -3.22 -0.74 10.49
N THR A 100 -3.98 0.08 11.20
CA THR A 100 -4.82 -0.36 12.32
C THR A 100 -6.23 0.21 12.17
N HIS A 101 -7.25 -0.62 12.37
CA HIS A 101 -8.63 -0.18 12.45
C HIS A 101 -9.18 -0.60 13.81
N TRP A 102 -9.76 0.37 14.51
CA TRP A 102 -10.39 0.19 15.81
C TRP A 102 -11.88 -0.02 15.59
N PHE A 103 -12.43 -1.09 16.15
CA PHE A 103 -13.84 -1.37 16.00
C PHE A 103 -14.67 -0.39 16.84
N THR A 104 -15.63 0.25 16.19
CA THR A 104 -16.64 1.11 16.79
C THR A 104 -17.97 0.38 16.89
N TRP A 105 -18.94 0.96 17.61
CA TRP A 105 -20.26 0.35 17.78
C TRP A 105 -20.94 0.02 16.45
N ASP A 106 -20.77 0.89 15.43
CA ASP A 106 -21.34 0.70 14.09
C ASP A 106 -20.74 -0.50 13.34
N ASP A 107 -19.48 -0.86 13.61
CA ASP A 107 -18.81 -1.99 12.95
C ASP A 107 -19.38 -3.35 13.41
N TYR A 108 -19.93 -3.41 14.63
CA TYR A 108 -20.60 -4.61 15.15
C TYR A 108 -22.05 -4.77 14.66
N LEU A 109 -22.63 -3.74 14.04
CA LEU A 109 -23.99 -3.81 13.45
C LEU A 109 -24.00 -4.53 12.10
N VAL A 110 -22.82 -4.83 11.54
CA VAL A 110 -22.69 -5.57 10.30
C VAL A 110 -22.59 -7.06 10.63
N ASP A 111 -23.74 -7.74 10.73
CA ASP A 111 -23.81 -9.18 10.97
C ASP A 111 -23.21 -9.98 9.79
N GLY A 112 -22.22 -10.84 10.07
CA GLY A 112 -21.62 -11.70 9.04
C GLY A 112 -20.27 -12.31 9.44
N ARG A 113 -19.94 -13.46 8.83
CA ARG A 113 -18.58 -14.01 8.85
C ARG A 113 -17.72 -13.20 7.86
N ASN A 114 -16.58 -12.71 8.33
CA ASN A 114 -15.54 -12.12 7.46
C ASN A 114 -14.74 -13.17 6.72
#